data_AF-A0A8X7BJV7-F1
#
_entry.id   AF-A0A8X7BJV7-F1
#
_cell.length_a   1.000
_cell.length_b   1.000
_cell.length_c   1.000
_cell.angle_alpha   90.00
_cell.angle_beta   90.00
_cell.angle_gamma   90.00
#
_symmetry.space_group_name_H-M   'P 1'
#
loop_
_entity.id
_entity.type
_entity.pdbx_description
1 polymer ?
#
loop_
_entity_poly.entity_id
_entity_poly.type
_entity_poly.pdbx_seq_one_letter_code
_entity_poly.pdbx_strand_id
1 'polypeptide(L)'
;MTDFLIAASLFLIALTVDSPKLRCFPIAIDPSPFPKRSKIAIFDCSACAIQEVLRFYKCSNESGASGNHLWKRFPPDIQEILIVLFHSQYKPLEKSRKKFPVPIYQSKVGNTFRDWTKNWFYSLLQKIKKESPFKLFHACSVIIKYDLNCTLFLLPHLVVHALLDSTEIEKNEICTELLTVLRHSEQSSTIDDLCHLSSQIVFSVVDHLTKWIHHYQNEISLKTSGRSLGPRLSQDKSFHSINICLSSIPQILLAKSAFACQAYARSLMHLEKHLKEFPDQLGNSISFIQVLFTYS
;
A
#
# COMPACT_ATOMS: atom_id res chain seq x y z
N MET A 1 -11.79 4.72 -7.89
CA MET A 1 -12.00 3.76 -6.77
C MET A 1 -10.85 3.79 -5.77
N THR A 2 -9.60 3.86 -6.24
CA THR A 2 -8.40 4.19 -5.43
C THR A 2 -8.55 5.51 -4.65
N ASP A 3 -9.22 6.49 -5.23
CA ASP A 3 -9.57 7.78 -4.61
C ASP A 3 -10.52 7.67 -3.40
N PHE A 4 -11.47 6.74 -3.46
CA PHE A 4 -12.44 6.48 -2.38
C PHE A 4 -11.78 5.78 -1.20
N LEU A 5 -10.79 4.91 -1.48
CA LEU A 5 -10.03 4.23 -0.44
C LEU A 5 -9.17 5.21 0.35
N ILE A 6 -8.55 6.21 -0.30
CA ILE A 6 -7.74 7.24 0.38
C ILE A 6 -8.61 8.18 1.22
N ALA A 7 -9.77 8.61 0.69
CA ALA A 7 -10.76 9.37 1.47
C ALA A 7 -11.31 8.55 2.66
N ALA A 8 -11.52 7.24 2.49
CA ALA A 8 -11.93 6.33 3.55
C ALA A 8 -10.80 6.02 4.56
N SER A 9 -9.52 6.04 4.15
CA SER A 9 -8.38 5.92 5.07
C SER A 9 -8.32 7.13 5.99
N LEU A 10 -8.48 8.32 5.43
CA LEU A 10 -8.48 9.57 6.19
C LEU A 10 -9.69 9.66 7.12
N PHE A 11 -10.83 9.09 6.70
CA PHE A 11 -12.01 8.88 7.53
C PHE A 11 -11.73 7.93 8.72
N LEU A 12 -11.04 6.81 8.51
CA LEU A 12 -10.65 5.88 9.59
C LEU A 12 -9.61 6.49 10.55
N ILE A 13 -8.73 7.35 10.04
CA ILE A 13 -7.74 8.07 10.86
C ILE A 13 -8.40 9.16 11.71
N ALA A 14 -9.43 9.84 11.19
CA ALA A 14 -10.22 10.80 11.96
C ALA A 14 -11.04 10.11 13.07
N LEU A 15 -11.63 8.94 12.78
CA LEU A 15 -12.47 8.19 13.73
C LEU A 15 -11.69 7.48 14.85
N THR A 16 -10.44 7.05 14.58
CA THR A 16 -9.60 6.40 15.60
C THR A 16 -9.08 7.37 16.67
N VAL A 17 -9.08 8.68 16.37
CA VAL A 17 -8.59 9.71 17.29
C VAL A 17 -9.66 10.15 18.31
N ASP A 18 -10.96 9.95 18.04
CA ASP A 18 -12.03 10.59 18.83
C ASP A 18 -13.23 9.71 19.22
N SER A 19 -13.21 8.39 19.01
CA SER A 19 -14.37 7.54 19.34
C SER A 19 -14.04 6.29 20.18
N PRO A 20 -14.43 6.25 21.48
CA PRO A 20 -14.29 5.04 22.31
C PRO A 20 -15.21 3.87 21.90
N LYS A 21 -16.08 4.05 20.88
CA LYS A 21 -17.13 3.08 20.49
C LYS A 21 -16.84 2.23 19.25
N LEU A 22 -15.66 2.34 18.62
CA LEU A 22 -15.27 1.48 17.48
C LEU A 22 -14.23 0.41 17.85
N ARG A 23 -14.34 -0.17 19.05
CA ARG A 23 -13.59 -1.38 19.49
C ARG A 23 -14.08 -2.69 18.83
N CYS A 24 -14.68 -2.65 17.64
CA CYS A 24 -15.27 -3.84 17.01
C CYS A 24 -14.43 -4.48 15.90
N PHE A 25 -13.18 -4.06 15.70
CA PHE A 25 -12.18 -4.91 15.04
C PHE A 25 -11.24 -5.46 16.12
N PRO A 26 -11.10 -6.79 16.27
CA PRO A 26 -10.34 -7.39 17.35
C PRO A 26 -8.86 -7.27 17.01
N ILE A 27 -8.23 -6.16 17.39
CA ILE A 27 -6.78 -6.03 17.43
C ILE A 27 -6.48 -5.43 18.79
N ALA A 28 -5.84 -6.21 19.65
CA ALA A 28 -5.46 -5.82 21.00
C ALA A 28 -4.58 -4.57 20.93
N ILE A 29 -5.18 -3.41 21.23
CA ILE A 29 -4.45 -2.18 21.48
C ILE A 29 -3.90 -2.31 22.90
N ASP A 30 -2.60 -2.53 23.00
CA ASP A 30 -1.85 -2.42 24.25
C ASP A 30 -2.08 -1.03 24.86
N PRO A 31 -2.64 -0.92 26.09
CA PRO A 31 -2.97 0.35 26.72
C PRO A 31 -1.70 1.00 27.31
N SER A 32 -0.72 1.31 26.46
CA SER A 32 0.42 2.12 26.90
C SER A 32 0.06 3.62 26.88
N PRO A 33 0.45 4.40 27.90
CA PRO A 33 0.06 5.80 28.02
C PRO A 33 0.89 6.68 27.07
N PHE A 34 0.40 6.90 25.85
CA PHE A 34 0.98 7.91 24.96
C PHE A 34 0.82 9.32 25.57
N PRO A 35 1.88 10.16 25.61
CA PRO A 35 1.84 11.48 26.23
C PRO A 35 0.84 12.40 25.50
N LYS A 36 -0.02 13.11 26.25
CA LYS A 36 -1.11 13.98 25.72
C LYS A 36 -0.67 14.94 24.59
N ARG A 37 0.59 15.37 24.58
CA ARG A 37 1.19 16.26 23.58
C ARG A 37 1.35 15.63 22.19
N SER A 38 1.47 14.29 22.10
CA SER A 38 1.55 13.58 20.81
C SER A 38 0.18 13.42 20.15
N LYS A 39 -0.90 13.33 20.93
CA LYS A 39 -2.27 13.21 20.41
C LYS A 39 -2.73 14.47 19.67
N ILE A 40 -2.43 15.64 20.22
CA ILE A 40 -2.74 16.94 19.60
C ILE A 40 -1.99 17.09 18.27
N ALA A 41 -0.70 16.76 18.25
CA ALA A 41 0.09 16.81 17.02
C ALA A 41 -0.44 15.84 15.94
N ILE A 42 -0.87 14.64 16.32
CA ILE A 42 -1.50 13.69 15.38
C ILE A 42 -2.80 14.26 14.83
N PHE A 43 -3.65 14.84 15.69
CA PHE A 43 -4.91 15.46 15.27
C PHE A 43 -4.67 16.60 14.28
N ASP A 44 -3.75 17.53 14.57
CA ASP A 44 -3.41 18.64 13.68
C ASP A 44 -2.87 18.13 12.33
N CYS A 45 -2.02 17.10 12.35
CA CYS A 45 -1.47 16.49 11.13
C CYS A 45 -2.54 15.78 10.31
N SER A 46 -3.49 15.10 10.97
CA SER A 46 -4.63 14.45 10.33
C SER A 46 -5.59 15.48 9.73
N ALA A 47 -5.86 16.58 10.45
CA ALA A 47 -6.63 17.72 9.96
C ALA A 47 -6.00 18.33 8.70
N CYS A 48 -4.67 18.53 8.68
CA CYS A 48 -3.94 18.98 7.49
C CYS A 48 -4.14 18.02 6.31
N ALA A 49 -3.97 16.71 6.55
CA ALA A 49 -4.08 15.70 5.52
C ALA A 49 -5.49 15.67 4.93
N ILE A 50 -6.51 15.63 5.79
CA ILE A 50 -7.93 15.65 5.42
C ILE A 50 -8.22 16.90 4.59
N GLN A 51 -7.76 18.07 5.01
CA GLN A 51 -8.00 19.31 4.30
C GLN A 51 -7.40 19.30 2.89
N GLU A 52 -6.15 18.84 2.74
CA GLU A 52 -5.51 18.75 1.42
C GLU A 52 -6.21 17.74 0.51
N VAL A 53 -6.74 16.65 1.07
CA VAL A 53 -7.53 15.67 0.32
C VAL A 53 -8.87 16.24 -0.12
N LEU A 54 -9.57 16.95 0.76
CA LEU A 54 -10.83 17.61 0.41
C LEU A 54 -10.63 18.69 -0.65
N ARG A 55 -9.56 19.49 -0.55
CA ARG A 55 -9.15 20.45 -1.58
C ARG A 55 -8.82 19.74 -2.89
N PHE A 56 -8.12 18.62 -2.83
CA PHE A 56 -7.75 17.83 -4.00
C PHE A 56 -8.98 17.33 -4.77
N TYR A 57 -9.99 16.79 -4.06
CA TYR A 57 -11.24 16.33 -4.68
C TYR A 57 -12.25 17.46 -4.95
N LYS A 58 -11.95 18.70 -4.58
CA LYS A 58 -12.89 19.85 -4.62
C LYS A 58 -14.22 19.48 -3.96
N CYS A 59 -14.18 18.77 -2.84
CA CYS A 59 -15.36 18.53 -2.03
C CYS A 59 -15.78 19.88 -1.44
N SER A 60 -16.98 20.35 -1.76
CA SER A 60 -17.52 21.60 -1.20
C SER A 60 -19.03 21.45 -1.06
N ASN A 61 -19.58 22.15 -0.08
CA ASN A 61 -21.03 22.31 0.09
C ASN A 61 -21.63 23.21 -0.99
N GLU A 62 -20.80 23.90 -1.78
CA GLU A 62 -21.24 24.77 -2.86
C GLU A 62 -21.78 24.00 -4.07
N SER A 63 -22.94 24.44 -4.55
CA SER A 63 -23.62 23.93 -5.74
C SER A 63 -22.73 24.13 -6.98
N GLY A 64 -22.26 23.04 -7.59
CA GLY A 64 -21.44 23.06 -8.81
C GLY A 64 -20.01 22.52 -8.67
N ALA A 65 -19.55 22.21 -7.45
CA ALA A 65 -18.25 21.59 -7.25
C ALA A 65 -18.23 20.14 -7.77
N SER A 66 -17.20 19.75 -8.51
CA SER A 66 -17.05 18.38 -9.06
C SER A 66 -17.06 17.30 -7.98
N GLY A 67 -16.70 17.63 -6.73
CA GLY A 67 -16.69 16.73 -5.57
C GLY A 67 -17.97 16.70 -4.74
N ASN A 68 -19.05 17.37 -5.16
CA ASN A 68 -20.29 17.46 -4.37
C ASN A 68 -20.98 16.09 -4.20
N HIS A 69 -20.82 15.18 -5.17
CA HIS A 69 -21.28 13.79 -5.05
C HIS A 69 -20.51 12.97 -3.98
N LEU A 70 -19.23 13.27 -3.77
CA LEU A 70 -18.44 12.69 -2.68
C LEU A 70 -18.84 13.31 -1.34
N TRP A 71 -19.10 14.63 -1.32
CA TRP A 71 -19.54 15.35 -0.13
C TRP A 71 -20.84 14.79 0.46
N LYS A 72 -21.85 14.57 -0.40
CA LYS A 72 -23.16 14.00 -0.02
C LYS A 72 -23.10 12.56 0.51
N ARG A 73 -21.96 11.87 0.34
CA ARG A 73 -21.75 10.51 0.83
C ARG A 73 -21.25 10.48 2.28
N PHE A 74 -20.81 11.62 2.82
CA PHE A 74 -20.47 11.74 4.23
C PHE A 74 -21.74 11.91 5.09
N PRO A 75 -21.85 11.26 6.25
CA PRO A 75 -22.90 11.53 7.23
C PRO A 75 -22.92 13.02 7.66
N PRO A 76 -24.09 13.57 8.05
CA PRO A 76 -24.23 14.99 8.40
C PRO A 76 -23.28 15.43 9.53
N ASP A 77 -23.13 14.61 10.58
CA ASP A 77 -22.22 14.89 11.71
C ASP A 77 -20.75 15.06 11.25
N ILE A 78 -20.37 14.35 10.19
CA ILE A 78 -19.02 14.40 9.62
C ILE A 78 -18.87 15.62 8.73
N GLN A 79 -19.91 15.99 7.97
CA GLN A 79 -19.89 17.21 7.16
C GLN A 79 -19.65 18.45 8.03
N GLU A 80 -20.26 18.52 9.22
CA GLU A 80 -20.03 19.62 10.17
C GLU A 80 -18.56 19.73 10.61
N ILE A 81 -17.92 18.59 10.93
CA ILE A 81 -16.50 18.56 11.31
C ILE A 81 -15.62 18.98 10.12
N LEU A 82 -15.93 18.49 8.91
CA LEU A 82 -15.16 18.81 7.72
C LEU A 82 -15.30 20.29 7.31
N ILE A 83 -16.45 20.92 7.55
CA ILE A 83 -16.68 22.36 7.34
C ILE A 83 -15.69 23.20 8.17
N VAL A 84 -15.45 22.81 9.43
CA VAL A 84 -14.48 23.51 10.29
C VAL A 84 -13.05 23.40 9.72
N LEU A 85 -12.70 22.25 9.15
CA LEU A 85 -11.39 22.00 8.54
C LEU A 85 -11.16 22.76 7.21
N PHE A 86 -12.20 23.21 6.51
CA PHE A 86 -12.01 24.07 5.32
C PHE A 86 -11.44 25.45 5.66
N HIS A 87 -11.78 25.98 6.84
CA HIS A 87 -11.45 27.34 7.24
C HIS A 87 -10.06 27.47 7.89
N SER A 88 -9.44 26.36 8.30
CA SER A 88 -8.07 26.37 8.85
C SER A 88 -7.02 26.55 7.76
N GLN A 89 -5.94 27.31 8.00
CA GLN A 89 -4.84 27.44 7.04
C GLN A 89 -3.62 26.63 7.49
N TYR A 90 -3.50 25.40 6.99
CA TYR A 90 -2.30 24.59 7.22
C TYR A 90 -1.33 24.70 6.05
N LYS A 91 -0.07 25.05 6.33
CA LYS A 91 1.01 25.08 5.34
C LYS A 91 1.80 23.78 5.40
N PRO A 92 1.99 23.06 4.28
CA PRO A 92 2.84 21.87 4.27
C PRO A 92 4.28 22.24 4.62
N LEU A 93 4.92 21.51 5.54
CA LEU A 93 6.36 21.62 5.75
C LEU A 93 7.10 20.99 4.58
N GLU A 94 7.79 21.80 3.79
CA GLU A 94 8.79 21.32 2.83
C GLU A 94 9.92 20.61 3.58
N LYS A 95 10.21 19.36 3.19
CA LYS A 95 11.39 18.63 3.68
C LYS A 95 12.32 18.31 2.52
N SER A 96 13.61 18.40 2.80
CA SER A 96 14.69 18.06 1.87
C SER A 96 14.57 16.63 1.34
N ARG A 97 14.86 16.46 0.04
CA ARG A 97 14.92 15.14 -0.61
C ARG A 97 16.08 14.34 -0.02
N LYS A 98 15.79 13.48 0.95
CA LYS A 98 16.75 12.50 1.46
C LYS A 98 17.01 11.45 0.38
N LYS A 99 18.28 11.16 0.11
CA LYS A 99 18.66 10.01 -0.74
C LYS A 99 18.56 8.73 0.08
N PHE A 100 17.92 7.71 -0.47
CA PHE A 100 17.80 6.39 0.14
C PHE A 100 18.69 5.38 -0.60
N PRO A 101 19.28 4.40 0.11
CA PRO A 101 19.95 3.29 -0.53
C PRO A 101 18.93 2.40 -1.26
N VAL A 102 19.41 1.62 -2.23
CA VAL A 102 18.62 0.58 -2.91
C VAL A 102 19.39 -0.74 -2.78
N PRO A 103 18.86 -1.76 -2.09
CA PRO A 103 17.59 -1.77 -1.34
C PRO A 103 17.67 -1.01 0.00
N ILE A 104 16.51 -0.61 0.54
CA ILE A 104 16.37 -0.01 1.88
C ILE A 104 16.33 -1.10 2.94
N TYR A 105 15.68 -2.23 2.64
CA TYR A 105 15.60 -3.40 3.50
C TYR A 105 16.99 -3.88 3.90
N GLN A 106 17.21 -4.11 5.19
CA GLN A 106 18.51 -4.48 5.78
C GLN A 106 19.65 -3.47 5.61
N SER A 107 19.37 -2.28 5.05
CA SER A 107 20.34 -1.19 5.05
C SER A 107 20.43 -0.54 6.44
N LYS A 108 21.43 0.35 6.61
CA LYS A 108 21.58 1.15 7.85
C LYS A 108 20.35 2.01 8.20
N VAL A 109 19.49 2.30 7.21
CA VAL A 109 18.26 3.08 7.40
C VAL A 109 16.99 2.21 7.37
N GLY A 110 17.13 0.89 7.26
CA GLY A 110 16.01 -0.05 7.18
C GLY A 110 16.28 -1.36 7.90
N ASN A 111 17.01 -1.29 9.01
CA ASN A 111 17.34 -2.43 9.87
C ASN A 111 16.25 -2.76 10.90
N THR A 112 15.26 -1.89 11.08
CA THR A 112 14.06 -2.16 11.87
C THR A 112 12.84 -2.07 10.97
N PHE A 113 11.77 -2.82 11.30
CA PHE A 113 10.54 -2.79 10.52
C PHE A 113 10.00 -1.36 10.39
N ARG A 114 9.97 -0.61 11.51
CA ARG A 114 9.50 0.76 11.55
C ARG A 114 10.31 1.70 10.64
N ASP A 115 11.63 1.59 10.67
CA ASP A 115 12.50 2.47 9.88
C ASP A 115 12.43 2.10 8.40
N TRP A 116 12.44 0.80 8.08
CA TRP A 116 12.27 0.31 6.73
C TRP A 116 10.94 0.79 6.12
N THR A 117 9.81 0.57 6.79
CA THR A 117 8.49 0.95 6.27
C THR A 117 8.38 2.46 6.05
N LYS A 118 8.88 3.28 7.00
CA LYS A 118 8.86 4.75 6.86
C LYS A 118 9.75 5.23 5.72
N ASN A 119 10.99 4.74 5.65
CA ASN A 119 11.94 5.18 4.64
C ASN A 119 11.56 4.68 3.25
N TRP A 120 10.99 3.47 3.16
CA TRP A 120 10.44 2.98 1.90
C TRP A 120 9.23 3.81 1.45
N PHE A 121 8.31 4.19 2.36
CA PHE A 121 7.24 5.14 2.04
C PHE A 121 7.78 6.46 1.47
N TYR A 122 8.75 7.09 2.15
CA TYR A 122 9.33 8.36 1.67
C TYR A 122 10.10 8.19 0.35
N SER A 123 10.76 7.05 0.14
CA SER A 123 11.43 6.73 -1.12
C SER A 123 10.42 6.61 -2.27
N LEU A 124 9.30 5.90 -2.06
CA LEU A 124 8.22 5.79 -3.03
C LEU A 124 7.56 7.13 -3.32
N LEU A 125 7.37 7.98 -2.31
CA LEU A 125 6.80 9.32 -2.48
C LEU A 125 7.65 10.19 -3.41
N GLN A 126 8.98 10.07 -3.36
CA GLN A 126 9.90 10.80 -4.25
C GLN A 126 9.80 10.34 -5.72
N LYS A 127 9.29 9.13 -5.97
CA LYS A 127 9.15 8.54 -7.32
C LYS A 127 7.85 8.93 -8.02
N ILE A 128 6.89 9.55 -7.31
CA ILE A 128 5.66 10.06 -7.91
C ILE A 128 5.94 11.40 -8.60
N LYS A 129 5.76 11.45 -9.92
CA LYS A 129 5.97 12.66 -10.73
C LYS A 129 4.70 13.49 -10.91
N LYS A 130 3.52 12.85 -10.89
CA LYS A 130 2.25 13.57 -11.03
C LYS A 130 1.97 14.37 -9.77
N GLU A 131 1.68 15.66 -9.95
CA GLU A 131 1.42 16.60 -8.86
C GLU A 131 0.23 16.19 -7.99
N SER A 132 -0.81 15.65 -8.63
CA SER A 132 -2.06 15.26 -7.98
C SER A 132 -1.88 14.13 -6.94
N PRO A 133 -1.39 12.93 -7.31
CA PRO A 133 -1.14 11.87 -6.33
C PRO A 133 -0.02 12.26 -5.35
N PHE A 134 0.98 13.02 -5.80
CA PHE A 134 2.06 13.49 -4.92
C PHE A 134 1.51 14.33 -3.75
N LYS A 135 0.68 15.35 -4.03
CA LYS A 135 0.07 16.19 -2.98
C LYS A 135 -0.73 15.35 -1.97
N LEU A 136 -1.49 14.38 -2.46
CA LEU A 136 -2.32 13.48 -1.67
C LEU A 136 -1.49 12.65 -0.66
N PHE A 137 -0.47 11.93 -1.16
CA PHE A 137 0.40 11.13 -0.28
C PHE A 137 1.34 11.99 0.57
N HIS A 138 1.77 13.14 0.06
CA HIS A 138 2.60 14.09 0.81
C HIS A 138 1.84 14.65 2.02
N ALA A 139 0.56 14.98 1.86
CA ALA A 139 -0.27 15.44 2.98
C ALA A 139 -0.40 14.35 4.07
N CYS A 140 -0.56 13.09 3.66
CA CYS A 140 -0.59 11.94 4.58
C CYS A 140 0.78 11.64 5.22
N SER A 141 1.88 12.11 4.63
CA SER A 141 3.25 11.80 5.09
C SER A 141 3.58 12.35 6.48
N VAL A 142 2.80 13.33 6.95
CA VAL A 142 2.96 13.90 8.28
C VAL A 142 2.44 12.94 9.36
N ILE A 143 1.35 12.22 9.07
CA ILE A 143 0.74 11.22 9.95
C ILE A 143 1.67 10.02 10.14
N ILE A 144 2.37 9.63 9.08
CA ILE A 144 3.30 8.48 9.04
C ILE A 144 4.44 8.60 10.06
N LYS A 145 4.80 9.82 10.45
CA LYS A 145 5.79 10.02 11.53
C LYS A 145 5.31 9.39 12.84
N TYR A 146 4.00 9.43 13.09
CA TYR A 146 3.39 9.08 14.38
C TYR A 146 2.64 7.75 14.34
N ASP A 147 1.94 7.43 13.24
CA ASP A 147 1.17 6.20 13.11
C ASP A 147 1.71 5.29 11.98
N LEU A 148 2.19 4.11 12.40
CA LEU A 148 2.67 3.10 11.47
C LEU A 148 1.51 2.42 10.73
N ASN A 149 0.34 2.25 11.35
CA ASN A 149 -0.81 1.58 10.74
C ASN A 149 -1.33 2.34 9.52
N CYS A 150 -1.38 3.67 9.60
CA CYS A 150 -1.62 4.54 8.45
C CYS A 150 -0.65 4.26 7.30
N THR A 151 0.64 4.07 7.64
CA THR A 151 1.68 3.77 6.66
C THR A 151 1.41 2.44 5.99
N LEU A 152 1.11 1.40 6.77
CA LEU A 152 0.80 0.04 6.27
C LEU A 152 -0.40 0.05 5.32
N PHE A 153 -1.43 0.81 5.64
CA PHE A 153 -2.62 0.93 4.81
C PHE A 153 -2.32 1.64 3.48
N LEU A 154 -1.56 2.75 3.53
CA LEU A 154 -1.30 3.58 2.36
C LEU A 154 -0.25 2.97 1.42
N LEU A 155 0.64 2.12 1.93
CA LEU A 155 1.80 1.64 1.19
C LEU A 155 1.44 0.88 -0.11
N PRO A 156 0.50 -0.07 -0.13
CA PRO A 156 0.13 -0.77 -1.37
C PRO A 156 -0.39 0.18 -2.45
N HIS A 157 -1.16 1.21 -2.06
CA HIS A 157 -1.64 2.24 -2.97
C HIS A 157 -0.50 3.10 -3.49
N LEU A 158 0.41 3.51 -2.60
CA LEU A 158 1.58 4.30 -2.97
C LEU A 158 2.47 3.55 -3.97
N VAL A 159 2.66 2.23 -3.79
CA VAL A 159 3.43 1.40 -4.73
C VAL A 159 2.80 1.40 -6.12
N VAL A 160 1.46 1.26 -6.23
CA VAL A 160 0.76 1.36 -7.53
C VAL A 160 1.05 2.71 -8.19
N HIS A 161 0.85 3.82 -7.47
CA HIS A 161 1.08 5.15 -8.03
C HIS A 161 2.54 5.40 -8.41
N ALA A 162 3.48 4.90 -7.61
CA ALA A 162 4.91 4.98 -7.92
C ALA A 162 5.26 4.17 -9.18
N LEU A 163 4.72 2.96 -9.36
CA LEU A 163 4.94 2.14 -10.55
C LEU A 163 4.33 2.74 -11.83
N LEU A 164 3.26 3.53 -11.70
CA LEU A 164 2.60 4.19 -12.83
C LEU A 164 3.36 5.41 -13.34
N ASP A 165 4.03 6.15 -12.46
CA ASP A 165 4.58 7.48 -12.77
C ASP A 165 6.12 7.53 -12.83
N SER A 166 6.82 6.49 -12.38
CA SER A 166 8.29 6.46 -12.27
C SER A 166 9.00 5.99 -13.56
N THR A 167 10.31 6.19 -13.62
CA THR A 167 11.19 5.67 -14.70
C THR A 167 11.37 4.15 -14.60
N GLU A 168 11.79 3.48 -15.68
CA GLU A 168 12.10 2.04 -15.65
C GLU A 168 13.16 1.67 -14.60
N ILE A 169 14.15 2.53 -14.39
CA ILE A 169 15.17 2.35 -13.34
C ILE A 169 14.49 2.33 -11.97
N GLU A 170 13.69 3.35 -11.67
CA GLU A 170 12.99 3.45 -10.39
C GLU A 170 11.98 2.33 -10.17
N LYS A 171 11.31 1.84 -11.22
CA LYS A 171 10.44 0.65 -11.14
C LYS A 171 11.25 -0.59 -10.77
N ASN A 172 12.41 -0.78 -11.39
CA ASN A 172 13.29 -1.89 -11.06
C ASN A 172 13.78 -1.81 -9.61
N GLU A 173 14.08 -0.62 -9.09
CA GLU A 173 14.41 -0.43 -7.66
C GLU A 173 13.25 -0.85 -6.75
N ILE A 174 12.00 -0.50 -7.09
CA ILE A 174 10.80 -0.92 -6.34
C ILE A 174 10.67 -2.45 -6.36
N CYS A 175 10.78 -3.09 -7.52
CA CYS A 175 10.66 -4.56 -7.61
C CYS A 175 11.84 -5.26 -6.91
N THR A 176 13.04 -4.68 -6.96
CA THR A 176 14.23 -5.17 -6.23
C THR A 176 13.99 -5.15 -4.73
N GLU A 177 13.36 -4.10 -4.20
CA GLU A 177 13.00 -4.03 -2.78
C GLU A 177 12.08 -5.19 -2.38
N LEU A 178 11.01 -5.44 -3.14
CA LEU A 178 10.07 -6.55 -2.90
C LEU A 178 10.77 -7.91 -2.95
N LEU A 179 11.61 -8.13 -3.95
CA LEU A 179 12.37 -9.37 -4.11
C LEU A 179 13.38 -9.59 -2.98
N THR A 180 13.98 -8.52 -2.47
CA THR A 180 14.96 -8.60 -1.37
C THR A 180 14.29 -9.11 -0.10
N VAL A 181 13.11 -8.58 0.25
CA VAL A 181 12.32 -9.05 1.40
C VAL A 181 11.95 -10.53 1.25
N LEU A 182 11.43 -10.92 0.08
CA LEU A 182 11.01 -12.31 -0.17
C LEU A 182 12.20 -13.28 -0.09
N ARG A 183 13.33 -12.96 -0.72
CA ARG A 183 14.54 -13.79 -0.67
C ARG A 183 15.08 -13.96 0.74
N HIS A 184 15.05 -12.88 1.54
CA HIS A 184 15.45 -12.99 2.93
C HIS A 184 14.53 -13.92 3.72
N SER A 185 13.21 -13.84 3.51
CA SER A 185 12.25 -14.71 4.18
C SER A 185 12.38 -16.19 3.79
N GLU A 186 12.76 -16.49 2.53
CA GLU A 186 13.05 -17.86 2.10
C GLU A 186 14.29 -18.44 2.80
N GLN A 187 15.32 -17.62 3.00
CA GLN A 187 16.63 -18.06 3.50
C GLN A 187 16.72 -18.04 5.03
N SER A 188 15.89 -17.27 5.72
CA SER A 188 16.00 -17.09 7.16
C SER A 188 15.52 -18.34 7.89
N SER A 189 16.41 -18.98 8.64
CA SER A 189 16.08 -20.12 9.52
C SER A 189 15.28 -19.68 10.75
N THR A 190 15.50 -18.46 11.21
CA THR A 190 14.75 -17.81 12.29
C THR A 190 14.14 -16.52 11.75
N ILE A 191 12.82 -16.42 11.77
CA ILE A 191 12.13 -15.24 11.25
C ILE A 191 12.10 -14.21 12.37
N ASP A 192 12.85 -13.12 12.19
CA ASP A 192 12.77 -11.96 13.06
C ASP A 192 11.52 -11.11 12.74
N ASP A 193 11.16 -10.21 13.65
CA ASP A 193 9.99 -9.35 13.47
C ASP A 193 10.08 -8.49 12.20
N LEU A 194 11.31 -8.08 11.82
CA LEU A 194 11.55 -7.33 10.58
C LEU A 194 11.14 -8.17 9.37
N CYS A 195 11.63 -9.40 9.26
CA CYS A 195 11.36 -10.30 8.16
C CYS A 195 9.88 -10.70 8.12
N HIS A 196 9.30 -11.07 9.26
CA HIS A 196 7.89 -11.48 9.31
C HIS A 196 6.97 -10.34 8.86
N LEU A 197 7.10 -9.17 9.49
CA LEU A 197 6.19 -8.05 9.24
C LEU A 197 6.40 -7.44 7.85
N SER A 198 7.65 -7.36 7.37
CA SER A 198 7.93 -6.86 6.01
C SER A 198 7.38 -7.81 4.94
N SER A 199 7.48 -9.13 5.14
CA SER A 199 6.89 -10.12 4.25
C SER A 199 5.36 -9.97 4.15
N GLN A 200 4.67 -9.76 5.27
CA GLN A 200 3.22 -9.50 5.27
C GLN A 200 2.84 -8.25 4.47
N ILE A 201 3.63 -7.18 4.55
CA ILE A 201 3.44 -6.00 3.71
C ILE A 201 3.64 -6.35 2.24
N VAL A 202 4.73 -7.05 1.89
CA VAL A 202 5.03 -7.41 0.50
C VAL A 202 3.91 -8.26 -0.09
N PHE A 203 3.38 -9.22 0.67
CA PHE A 203 2.18 -9.97 0.31
C PHE A 203 0.97 -9.08 0.04
N SER A 204 0.69 -8.13 0.93
CA SER A 204 -0.39 -7.15 0.74
C SER A 204 -0.17 -6.29 -0.51
N VAL A 205 1.07 -5.91 -0.83
CA VAL A 205 1.41 -5.15 -2.04
C VAL A 205 1.16 -6.00 -3.28
N VAL A 206 1.67 -7.23 -3.32
CA VAL A 206 1.49 -8.17 -4.44
C VAL A 206 0.00 -8.44 -4.70
N ASP A 207 -0.80 -8.62 -3.65
CA ASP A 207 -2.26 -8.77 -3.78
C ASP A 207 -2.90 -7.53 -4.35
N HIS A 208 -2.46 -6.35 -3.90
CA HIS A 208 -3.02 -5.09 -4.36
C HIS A 208 -2.70 -4.83 -5.84
N LEU A 209 -1.46 -5.11 -6.27
CA LEU A 209 -1.05 -5.05 -7.67
C LEU A 209 -1.86 -6.04 -8.53
N THR A 210 -2.05 -7.27 -8.04
CA THR A 210 -2.84 -8.30 -8.75
C THR A 210 -4.30 -7.88 -8.90
N LYS A 211 -4.92 -7.39 -7.82
CA LYS A 211 -6.29 -6.84 -7.84
C LYS A 211 -6.41 -5.66 -8.79
N TRP A 212 -5.42 -4.76 -8.82
CA TRP A 212 -5.40 -3.62 -9.73
C TRP A 212 -5.38 -4.08 -11.19
N ILE A 213 -4.54 -5.07 -11.53
CA ILE A 213 -4.49 -5.67 -12.88
C ILE A 213 -5.86 -6.22 -13.29
N HIS A 214 -6.51 -7.02 -12.44
CA HIS A 214 -7.81 -7.59 -12.75
C HIS A 214 -8.90 -6.53 -12.93
N HIS A 215 -8.92 -5.53 -12.04
CA HIS A 215 -9.85 -4.41 -12.18
C HIS A 215 -9.61 -3.65 -13.48
N TYR A 216 -8.34 -3.42 -13.84
CA TYR A 216 -7.98 -2.73 -15.08
C TYR A 216 -8.43 -3.49 -16.33
N GLN A 217 -8.23 -4.81 -16.34
CA GLN A 217 -8.69 -5.70 -17.41
C GLN A 217 -10.22 -5.67 -17.55
N ASN A 218 -10.95 -5.76 -16.43
CA ASN A 218 -12.41 -5.72 -16.42
C ASN A 218 -12.94 -4.38 -16.94
N GLU A 219 -12.37 -3.26 -16.50
CA GLU A 219 -12.73 -1.92 -16.97
C GLU A 219 -12.55 -1.75 -18.48
N ILE A 220 -11.45 -2.26 -19.03
CA ILE A 220 -11.21 -2.24 -20.48
C ILE A 220 -12.20 -3.15 -21.20
N SER A 221 -12.48 -4.34 -20.66
CA SER A 221 -13.47 -5.26 -21.24
C SER A 221 -14.85 -4.63 -21.37
N LEU A 222 -15.32 -3.95 -20.32
CA LEU A 222 -16.62 -3.27 -20.34
C LEU A 222 -16.69 -2.13 -21.35
N LYS A 223 -15.58 -1.41 -21.56
CA LYS A 223 -15.47 -0.32 -22.56
C LYS A 223 -15.31 -0.82 -23.99
N THR A 224 -15.01 -2.11 -24.17
CA THR A 224 -14.65 -2.69 -25.46
C THR A 224 -15.71 -3.72 -25.87
N SER A 225 -16.96 -3.26 -26.03
CA SER A 225 -18.08 -4.03 -26.58
C SER A 225 -17.75 -4.57 -27.99
N GLY A 226 -17.13 -5.75 -28.06
CA GLY A 226 -16.94 -6.52 -29.31
C GLY A 226 -15.60 -6.37 -30.05
N ARG A 227 -14.55 -5.78 -29.47
CA ARG A 227 -13.18 -5.80 -30.06
C ARG A 227 -12.21 -6.58 -29.17
N SER A 228 -11.18 -7.18 -29.78
CA SER A 228 -10.20 -8.00 -29.07
C SER A 228 -9.48 -7.22 -27.95
N LEU A 229 -9.47 -7.82 -26.76
CA LEU A 229 -8.89 -7.28 -25.52
C LEU A 229 -7.36 -7.16 -25.58
N GLY A 230 -6.70 -8.12 -26.23
CA GLY A 230 -5.24 -8.25 -26.26
C GLY A 230 -4.50 -7.00 -26.77
N PRO A 231 -4.82 -6.46 -27.95
CA PRO A 231 -4.07 -5.33 -28.53
C PRO A 231 -4.13 -4.04 -27.69
N ARG A 232 -5.24 -3.79 -26.98
CA ARG A 232 -5.40 -2.57 -26.16
C ARG A 232 -4.66 -2.66 -24.83
N LEU A 233 -4.69 -3.82 -24.19
CA LEU A 233 -3.95 -4.06 -22.94
C LEU A 233 -2.44 -4.00 -23.15
N SER A 234 -1.96 -4.54 -24.27
CA SER A 234 -0.52 -4.54 -24.61
C SER A 234 0.02 -3.15 -24.98
N GLN A 235 -0.84 -2.21 -25.40
CA GLN A 235 -0.44 -0.84 -25.74
C GLN A 235 -0.43 0.09 -24.52
N ASP A 236 -1.08 -0.29 -23.42
CA ASP A 236 -1.13 0.56 -22.24
C ASP A 236 0.13 0.43 -21.38
N LYS A 237 0.94 1.49 -21.41
CA LYS A 237 2.17 1.61 -20.61
C LYS A 237 1.91 1.38 -19.11
N SER A 238 0.73 1.76 -18.61
CA SER A 238 0.34 1.63 -17.20
C SER A 238 0.19 0.16 -16.80
N PHE A 239 -0.54 -0.60 -17.62
CA PHE A 239 -0.74 -2.04 -17.44
C PHE A 239 0.58 -2.79 -17.53
N HIS A 240 1.36 -2.48 -18.56
CA HIS A 240 2.64 -3.14 -18.81
C HIS A 240 3.61 -2.96 -17.64
N SER A 241 3.70 -1.75 -17.08
CA SER A 241 4.61 -1.44 -15.97
C SER A 241 4.35 -2.29 -14.72
N ILE A 242 3.07 -2.41 -14.33
CA ILE A 242 2.69 -3.19 -13.15
C ILE A 242 2.80 -4.70 -13.45
N ASN A 243 2.44 -5.12 -14.66
CA ASN A 243 2.54 -6.52 -15.06
C ASN A 243 4.00 -7.00 -15.11
N ILE A 244 4.94 -6.18 -15.60
CA ILE A 244 6.37 -6.49 -15.56
C ILE A 244 6.81 -6.74 -14.12
N CYS A 245 6.49 -5.83 -13.19
CA CYS A 245 6.91 -5.97 -11.80
C CYS A 245 6.36 -7.27 -11.18
N LEU A 246 5.08 -7.59 -11.40
CA LEU A 246 4.49 -8.84 -10.91
C LEU A 246 5.10 -10.09 -11.54
N SER A 247 5.37 -10.05 -12.86
CA SER A 247 6.02 -11.16 -13.57
C SER A 247 7.47 -11.37 -13.15
N SER A 248 8.13 -10.34 -12.62
CA SER A 248 9.50 -10.43 -12.11
C SER A 248 9.61 -11.23 -10.80
N ILE A 249 8.49 -11.44 -10.10
CA ILE A 249 8.43 -12.17 -8.83
C ILE A 249 8.09 -13.64 -9.10
N PRO A 250 9.04 -14.59 -8.89
CA PRO A 250 8.77 -16.00 -9.13
C PRO A 250 7.69 -16.53 -8.17
N GLN A 251 6.75 -17.32 -8.69
CA GLN A 251 5.67 -17.91 -7.88
C GLN A 251 6.23 -18.83 -6.79
N ILE A 252 7.26 -19.62 -7.11
CA ILE A 252 7.94 -20.47 -6.13
C ILE A 252 8.59 -19.67 -4.99
N LEU A 253 9.11 -18.47 -5.26
CA LEU A 253 9.69 -17.61 -4.24
C LEU A 253 8.59 -17.11 -3.29
N LEU A 254 7.45 -16.68 -3.83
CA LEU A 254 6.28 -16.29 -3.02
C LEU A 254 5.76 -17.43 -2.17
N ALA A 255 5.71 -18.65 -2.72
CA ALA A 255 5.27 -19.83 -1.98
C ALA A 255 6.18 -20.11 -0.78
N LYS A 256 7.48 -20.22 -1.01
CA LYS A 256 8.46 -20.48 0.06
C LYS A 256 8.51 -19.37 1.11
N SER A 257 8.45 -18.11 0.67
CA SER A 257 8.38 -16.95 1.57
C SER A 257 7.14 -17.01 2.46
N ALA A 258 5.98 -17.36 1.88
CA ALA A 258 4.72 -17.49 2.60
C ALA A 258 4.73 -18.67 3.57
N PHE A 259 5.35 -19.80 3.18
CA PHE A 259 5.55 -20.94 4.05
C PHE A 259 6.41 -20.59 5.27
N ALA A 260 7.53 -19.89 5.05
CA ALA A 260 8.36 -19.37 6.14
C ALA A 260 7.50 -18.54 7.10
N CYS A 261 6.72 -17.59 6.58
CA CYS A 261 5.83 -16.74 7.39
C CYS A 261 4.56 -17.43 7.91
N GLN A 262 4.48 -18.77 7.90
CA GLN A 262 3.34 -19.57 8.38
C GLN A 262 2.00 -19.24 7.69
N ALA A 263 2.04 -18.64 6.50
CA ALA A 263 0.88 -18.35 5.67
C ALA A 263 0.63 -19.53 4.71
N TYR A 264 0.32 -20.71 5.26
CA TYR A 264 0.28 -21.98 4.50
C TYR A 264 -0.70 -21.98 3.34
N ALA A 265 -1.91 -21.44 3.52
CA ALA A 265 -2.90 -21.33 2.43
C ALA A 265 -2.39 -20.48 1.25
N ARG A 266 -1.69 -19.38 1.57
CA ARG A 266 -1.07 -18.51 0.57
C ARG A 266 0.09 -19.22 -0.13
N SER A 267 0.90 -19.95 0.63
CA SER A 267 1.97 -20.76 0.08
C SER A 267 1.45 -21.80 -0.92
N LEU A 268 0.41 -22.55 -0.53
CA LEU A 268 -0.23 -23.54 -1.39
C LEU A 268 -0.77 -22.92 -2.68
N MET A 269 -1.49 -21.80 -2.58
CA MET A 269 -2.03 -21.08 -3.74
C MET A 269 -0.93 -20.71 -4.76
N HIS A 270 0.19 -20.13 -4.29
CA HIS A 270 1.30 -19.78 -5.18
C HIS A 270 2.03 -21.00 -5.74
N LEU A 271 2.12 -22.07 -4.95
CA LEU A 271 2.71 -23.34 -5.38
C LEU A 271 1.89 -24.00 -6.48
N GLU A 272 0.56 -24.08 -6.32
CA GLU A 272 -0.34 -24.60 -7.36
C GLU A 272 -0.23 -23.78 -8.65
N LYS A 273 -0.11 -22.46 -8.53
CA LYS A 273 0.10 -21.59 -9.69
C LYS A 273 1.44 -21.88 -10.37
N HIS A 274 2.51 -22.06 -9.60
CA HIS A 274 3.83 -22.46 -10.12
C HIS A 274 3.78 -23.80 -10.86
N LEU A 275 3.09 -24.80 -10.32
CA LEU A 275 2.96 -26.12 -10.93
C LEU A 275 2.13 -26.11 -12.22
N LYS A 276 1.11 -25.25 -12.31
CA LYS A 276 0.36 -25.05 -13.56
C LYS A 276 1.23 -24.45 -14.67
N GLU A 277 2.17 -23.59 -14.31
CA GLU A 277 3.10 -22.95 -15.26
C GLU A 277 4.30 -23.86 -15.60
N PHE A 278 4.76 -24.68 -14.64
CA PHE A 278 5.94 -25.55 -14.78
C PHE A 278 5.68 -26.97 -14.25
N PRO A 279 4.91 -27.81 -14.97
CA PRO A 279 4.56 -29.16 -14.52
C PRO A 279 5.78 -30.08 -14.31
N ASP A 280 6.87 -29.87 -15.05
CA ASP A 280 8.08 -30.70 -14.98
C ASP A 280 8.96 -30.45 -13.74
N GLN A 281 8.72 -29.36 -12.99
CA GLN A 281 9.46 -29.03 -11.77
C GLN A 281 8.85 -29.62 -10.48
N LEU A 282 7.86 -30.51 -10.63
CA LEU A 282 7.23 -31.20 -9.52
C LEU A 282 8.28 -31.89 -8.64
N GLY A 283 9.26 -32.58 -9.24
CA GLY A 283 10.33 -33.31 -8.54
C GLY A 283 11.09 -32.49 -7.50
N ASN A 284 11.46 -31.25 -7.82
CA ASN A 284 12.17 -30.34 -6.91
C ASN A 284 11.26 -29.74 -5.84
N SER A 285 9.95 -29.75 -6.09
CA SER A 285 8.93 -29.19 -5.20
C SER A 285 8.30 -30.24 -4.28
N ILE A 286 8.48 -31.55 -4.53
CA ILE A 286 7.87 -32.64 -3.75
C ILE A 286 8.24 -32.57 -2.27
N SER A 287 9.50 -32.32 -1.92
CA SER A 287 9.92 -32.18 -0.52
C SER A 287 9.22 -31.00 0.17
N PHE A 288 9.08 -29.88 -0.53
CA PHE A 288 8.35 -28.71 -0.05
C PHE A 288 6.84 -28.97 0.06
N ILE A 289 6.25 -29.67 -0.90
CA ILE A 289 4.84 -30.09 -0.89
C ILE A 289 4.55 -31.01 0.30
N GLN A 290 5.39 -32.01 0.54
CA GLN A 290 5.26 -32.96 1.66
C GLN A 290 5.29 -32.24 3.01
N VAL A 291 6.24 -31.31 3.17
CA VAL A 291 6.31 -30.47 4.38
C VAL A 291 5.06 -29.61 4.50
N LEU A 292 4.60 -28.97 3.43
CA LEU A 292 3.44 -28.09 3.46
C LEU A 292 2.14 -28.82 3.85
N PHE A 293 1.93 -30.03 3.34
CA PHE A 293 0.79 -30.87 3.73
C PHE A 293 0.87 -31.44 5.15
N THR A 294 2.05 -31.45 5.77
CA THR A 294 2.20 -31.90 7.17
C THR A 294 1.74 -30.82 8.16
N TYR A 295 1.72 -29.54 7.74
CA TYR A 295 1.36 -28.38 8.58
C TYR A 295 0.01 -27.74 8.22
N SER A 296 -0.68 -28.24 7.18
CA SER A 296 -2.04 -27.81 6.77
C SER A 296 -3.12 -28.67 7.39
#